data_AF-A0A932MRU7-F1
#
_entry.id   AF-A0A932MRU7-F1
#
_cell.length_a   1.000
_cell.length_b   1.000
_cell.length_c   1.000
_cell.angle_alpha   90.00
_cell.angle_beta   90.00
_cell.angle_gamma   90.00
#
_symmetry.space_group_name_H-M   'P 1'
#
loop_
_entity.id
_entity.type
_entity.pdbx_description
1 polymer ?
#
loop_
_entity_poly.entity_id
_entity_poly.type
_entity_poly.pdbx_seq_one_letter_code
_entity_poly.pdbx_strand_id
1 'polypeptide(L)'
;MISEKRRFALRRYITSSAFGHSAWEILHAPLYRGWMPGLISETPLLLARCVIIDTLLALAALSLAVWLTGNSGWPDAGYWAAGGRAIAVGVVLAIFAEWLNVYLLGTWNYSSPMPIVPFLNVGVSPLLQWVLVPGLSLWWARPKGLPD
;
A
#
# COMPACT_ATOMS: atom_id res chain seq x y z
N MET A 1 9.24 -7.06 -24.48
CA MET A 1 7.83 -6.65 -24.63
C MET A 1 7.03 -7.24 -23.48
N ILE A 2 6.21 -6.44 -22.76
CA ILE A 2 5.42 -6.93 -21.62
C ILE A 2 4.21 -7.71 -22.17
N SER A 3 3.97 -8.95 -21.68
CA SER A 3 2.83 -9.77 -22.11
C SER A 3 1.48 -9.10 -21.83
N GLU A 4 0.44 -9.48 -22.59
CA GLU A 4 -0.91 -8.92 -22.39
C GLU A 4 -1.44 -9.22 -20.98
N LYS A 5 -1.27 -10.46 -20.51
CA LYS A 5 -1.57 -10.86 -19.12
C LYS A 5 -0.87 -10.00 -18.08
N ARG A 6 0.43 -9.72 -18.26
CA ARG A 6 1.18 -8.88 -17.32
C ARG A 6 0.68 -7.44 -17.35
N ARG A 7 0.38 -6.87 -18.52
CA ARG A 7 -0.24 -5.54 -18.62
C ARG A 7 -1.61 -5.49 -17.95
N PHE A 8 -2.43 -6.52 -18.15
CA PHE A 8 -3.75 -6.63 -17.56
C PHE A 8 -3.69 -6.72 -16.02
N ALA A 9 -2.84 -7.62 -15.51
CA ALA A 9 -2.65 -7.80 -14.07
C ALA A 9 -2.11 -6.52 -13.41
N LEU A 10 -1.10 -5.87 -13.99
CA LEU A 10 -0.56 -4.61 -13.47
C LEU A 10 -1.61 -3.50 -13.47
N ARG A 11 -2.36 -3.33 -14.55
CA ARG A 11 -3.42 -2.31 -14.64
C ARG A 11 -4.46 -2.52 -13.53
N ARG A 12 -4.95 -3.74 -13.37
CA ARG A 12 -5.93 -4.06 -12.32
C ARG A 12 -5.37 -3.87 -10.92
N TYR A 13 -4.14 -4.31 -10.68
CA TYR A 13 -3.48 -4.16 -9.39
C TYR A 13 -3.33 -2.68 -9.02
N ILE A 14 -2.78 -1.86 -9.93
CA ILE A 14 -2.58 -0.43 -9.68
C ILE A 14 -3.90 0.29 -9.45
N THR A 15 -4.93 0.05 -10.29
CA THR A 15 -6.22 0.74 -10.15
C THR A 15 -6.95 0.33 -8.87
N SER A 16 -6.96 -0.96 -8.53
CA SER A 16 -7.57 -1.44 -7.28
C SER A 16 -6.80 -0.98 -6.05
N SER A 17 -5.46 -0.98 -6.09
CA SER A 17 -4.63 -0.46 -4.99
C SER A 17 -4.84 1.03 -4.80
N ALA A 18 -4.82 1.84 -5.86
CA ALA A 18 -5.06 3.27 -5.77
C ALA A 18 -6.42 3.57 -5.10
N PHE A 19 -7.47 2.86 -5.49
CA PHE A 19 -8.79 2.98 -4.87
C PHE A 19 -8.80 2.52 -3.41
N GLY A 20 -8.18 1.38 -3.12
CA GLY A 20 -8.11 0.82 -1.76
C GLY A 20 -7.34 1.73 -0.79
N HIS A 21 -6.17 2.23 -1.19
CA HIS A 21 -5.39 3.19 -0.41
C HIS A 21 -6.18 4.49 -0.21
N SER A 22 -6.82 5.02 -1.25
CA SER A 22 -7.65 6.23 -1.13
C SER A 22 -8.79 6.06 -0.12
N ALA A 23 -9.51 4.94 -0.18
CA ALA A 23 -10.58 4.66 0.76
C ALA A 23 -10.04 4.49 2.19
N TRP A 24 -8.91 3.80 2.34
CA TRP A 24 -8.29 3.57 3.65
C TRP A 24 -7.81 4.87 4.31
N GLU A 25 -7.13 5.73 3.55
CA GLU A 25 -6.65 7.03 4.00
C GLU A 25 -7.80 7.91 4.53
N ILE A 26 -8.96 7.90 3.86
CA ILE A 26 -10.13 8.65 4.33
C ILE A 26 -10.69 8.04 5.63
N LEU A 27 -10.81 6.71 5.68
CA LEU A 27 -11.43 6.01 6.80
C LEU A 27 -10.59 6.06 8.08
N HIS A 28 -9.26 6.00 7.96
CA HIS A 28 -8.37 5.95 9.12
C HIS A 28 -7.83 7.31 9.56
N ALA A 29 -8.04 8.38 8.78
CA ALA A 29 -7.58 9.72 9.12
C ALA A 29 -8.01 10.21 10.53
N PRO A 30 -9.20 9.87 11.06
CA PRO A 30 -9.57 10.18 12.45
C PRO A 30 -8.62 9.60 13.53
N LEU A 31 -7.81 8.59 13.18
CA LEU A 31 -6.83 7.97 14.08
C LEU A 31 -5.55 8.82 14.26
N TYR A 32 -5.42 9.93 13.56
CA TYR A 32 -4.31 10.87 13.70
C TYR A 32 -4.75 12.13 14.46
N ARG A 33 -3.88 12.67 15.32
CA ARG A 33 -4.13 13.93 16.04
C ARG A 33 -4.22 15.09 15.06
N GLY A 34 -5.12 16.01 15.35
CA GLY A 34 -5.30 17.22 14.53
C GLY A 34 -6.13 16.99 13.27
N TRP A 35 -6.63 15.77 13.04
CA TRP A 35 -7.64 15.54 12.01
C TRP A 35 -8.98 16.14 12.45
N MET A 36 -9.42 17.18 11.74
CA MET A 36 -10.73 17.81 11.93
C MET A 36 -11.42 17.91 10.58
N PRO A 37 -12.63 17.32 10.40
CA PRO A 37 -13.42 17.50 9.19
C PRO A 37 -13.66 19.00 8.94
N GLY A 38 -13.08 19.53 7.86
CA GLY A 38 -13.34 20.90 7.38
C GLY A 38 -12.39 22.02 7.85
N LEU A 39 -11.34 21.74 8.65
CA LEU A 39 -10.53 22.82 9.25
C LEU A 39 -9.20 23.14 8.55
N ILE A 40 -8.76 22.37 7.55
CA ILE A 40 -7.45 22.62 6.91
C ILE A 40 -7.59 22.54 5.39
N SER A 41 -7.40 23.67 4.71
CA SER A 41 -7.31 23.78 3.24
C SER A 41 -6.26 22.86 2.62
N GLU A 42 -5.32 22.33 3.42
CA GLU A 42 -4.25 21.43 3.02
C GLU A 42 -4.59 19.93 3.12
N THR A 43 -5.71 19.57 3.78
CA THR A 43 -6.12 18.15 3.96
C THR A 43 -6.25 17.39 2.64
N PRO A 44 -6.86 17.96 1.58
CA PRO A 44 -7.00 17.25 0.30
C PRO A 44 -5.65 17.01 -0.39
N LEU A 45 -4.72 17.96 -0.29
CA LEU A 45 -3.39 17.85 -0.91
C LEU A 45 -2.53 16.82 -0.16
N LEU A 46 -2.64 16.77 1.17
CA LEU A 46 -1.98 15.75 1.98
C LEU A 46 -2.48 14.35 1.64
N LEU A 47 -3.81 14.15 1.62
CA LEU A 47 -4.41 12.87 1.24
C LEU A 47 -4.02 12.47 -0.20
N ALA A 48 -4.06 13.41 -1.14
CA ALA A 48 -3.65 13.15 -2.53
C ALA A 48 -2.18 12.70 -2.59
N ARG A 49 -1.29 13.35 -1.83
CA ARG A 49 0.12 12.96 -1.75
C ARG A 49 0.28 11.57 -1.14
N CYS A 50 -0.42 11.24 -0.06
CA CYS A 50 -0.38 9.91 0.55
C CYS A 50 -0.81 8.83 -0.45
N VAL A 51 -1.95 9.02 -1.11
CA VAL A 51 -2.47 8.09 -2.13
C VAL A 51 -1.49 7.88 -3.28
N ILE A 52 -0.89 8.96 -3.78
CA ILE A 52 0.11 8.88 -4.87
C ILE A 52 1.33 8.09 -4.40
N ILE A 53 1.88 8.42 -3.24
CA ILE A 53 3.07 7.74 -2.69
C ILE A 53 2.77 6.27 -2.46
N ASP A 54 1.64 5.93 -1.85
CA ASP A 54 1.24 4.56 -1.57
C ASP A 54 1.07 3.74 -2.85
N THR A 55 0.39 4.30 -3.86
CA THR A 55 0.21 3.63 -5.14
C THR A 55 1.55 3.36 -5.83
N LEU A 56 2.46 4.34 -5.81
CA LEU A 56 3.80 4.21 -6.38
C LEU A 56 4.64 3.18 -5.62
N LEU A 57 4.58 3.19 -4.28
CA LEU A 57 5.26 2.22 -3.43
C LEU A 57 4.69 0.82 -3.63
N ALA A 58 3.37 0.66 -3.80
CA ALA A 58 2.75 -0.64 -4.06
C ALA A 58 3.20 -1.23 -5.39
N LEU A 59 3.36 -0.38 -6.42
CA LEU A 59 3.92 -0.77 -7.71
C LEU A 59 5.41 -1.12 -7.61
N ALA A 60 6.18 -0.31 -6.89
CA ALA A 60 7.61 -0.55 -6.68
C ALA A 60 7.84 -1.85 -5.90
N ALA A 61 7.07 -2.09 -4.83
CA ALA A 61 7.15 -3.30 -4.02
C ALA A 61 6.81 -4.55 -4.84
N LEU A 62 5.76 -4.51 -5.67
CA LEU A 62 5.42 -5.63 -6.55
C LEU A 62 6.51 -5.86 -7.61
N SER A 63 7.03 -4.78 -8.21
CA SER A 63 8.09 -4.86 -9.22
C SER A 63 9.38 -5.47 -8.65
N LEU A 64 9.78 -5.02 -7.45
CA LEU A 64 10.92 -5.54 -6.72
C LEU A 64 10.70 -7.00 -6.33
N ALA A 65 9.51 -7.36 -5.84
CA ALA A 65 9.20 -8.74 -5.47
C ALA A 65 9.30 -9.68 -6.67
N VAL A 66 8.73 -9.30 -7.82
CA VAL A 66 8.85 -10.07 -9.07
C VAL A 66 10.32 -10.21 -9.48
N TRP A 67 11.10 -9.13 -9.42
CA TRP A 67 12.53 -9.16 -9.72
C TRP A 67 13.30 -10.12 -8.79
N LEU A 68 13.04 -10.06 -7.47
CA LEU A 68 13.66 -10.94 -6.47
C LEU A 68 13.23 -12.41 -6.59
N THR A 69 12.07 -12.71 -7.18
CA THR A 69 11.68 -14.09 -7.46
C THR A 69 12.45 -14.72 -8.61
N GLY A 70 13.18 -13.92 -9.40
CA GLY A 70 13.95 -14.41 -10.56
C GLY A 70 13.07 -15.00 -11.67
N ASN A 71 11.75 -14.89 -11.56
CA ASN A 71 10.80 -15.50 -12.47
C ASN A 71 10.16 -14.42 -13.36
N SER A 72 10.64 -14.32 -14.61
CA SER A 72 10.04 -13.44 -15.61
C SER A 72 8.60 -13.84 -15.97
N GLY A 73 8.19 -15.08 -15.63
CA GLY A 73 6.88 -15.65 -15.88
C GLY A 73 5.75 -15.11 -15.00
N TRP A 74 5.98 -14.13 -14.12
CA TRP A 74 4.86 -13.43 -13.46
C TRP A 74 4.02 -12.69 -14.53
N PRO A 75 2.68 -12.84 -14.55
CA PRO A 75 1.82 -13.36 -13.48
C PRO A 75 1.49 -14.87 -13.52
N ASP A 76 1.91 -15.62 -14.54
CA ASP A 76 1.55 -17.03 -14.71
C ASP A 76 2.26 -17.98 -13.73
N ALA A 77 3.51 -17.67 -13.37
CA ALA A 77 4.29 -18.44 -12.41
C ALA A 77 4.64 -17.62 -11.16
N GLY A 78 4.55 -18.25 -9.98
CA GLY A 78 4.96 -17.63 -8.72
C GLY A 78 4.10 -16.44 -8.26
N TYR A 79 2.86 -16.31 -8.76
CA TYR A 79 1.97 -15.17 -8.49
C TYR A 79 1.87 -14.78 -7.01
N TRP A 80 1.50 -15.75 -6.17
CA TRP A 80 1.32 -15.51 -4.73
C TRP A 80 2.64 -15.39 -3.97
N ALA A 81 3.71 -16.01 -4.46
CA ALA A 81 5.04 -15.83 -3.86
C ALA A 81 5.56 -14.41 -4.09
N ALA A 82 5.41 -13.87 -5.30
CA ALA A 82 5.70 -12.47 -5.59
C ALA A 82 4.76 -11.55 -4.79
N GLY A 83 3.47 -11.87 -4.70
CA GLY A 83 2.50 -11.12 -3.90
C GLY A 83 2.84 -11.02 -2.42
N GLY A 84 3.17 -12.16 -1.78
CA GLY A 84 3.56 -12.19 -0.37
C GLY A 84 4.85 -11.40 -0.10
N ARG A 85 5.84 -11.47 -1.00
CA ARG A 85 7.06 -10.67 -0.92
C ARG A 85 6.77 -9.17 -1.09
N ALA A 86 5.87 -8.81 -2.01
CA ALA A 86 5.46 -7.42 -2.22
C ALA A 86 4.79 -6.84 -0.96
N ILE A 87 3.89 -7.60 -0.34
CA ILE A 87 3.24 -7.21 0.92
C ILE A 87 4.29 -7.06 2.04
N ALA A 88 5.22 -8.01 2.17
CA ALA A 88 6.28 -7.95 3.18
C ALA A 88 7.16 -6.70 3.02
N VAL A 89 7.57 -6.40 1.78
CA VAL A 89 8.33 -5.17 1.46
C VAL A 89 7.50 -3.93 1.80
N GLY A 90 6.23 -3.90 1.40
CA GLY A 90 5.31 -2.80 1.69
C GLY A 90 5.15 -2.54 3.19
N VAL A 91 4.96 -3.59 3.99
CA VAL A 91 4.87 -3.48 5.46
C VAL A 91 6.15 -2.94 6.06
N VAL A 92 7.33 -3.40 5.63
CA VAL A 92 8.61 -2.85 6.11
C VAL A 92 8.75 -1.37 5.78
N LEU A 93 8.39 -0.98 4.56
CA LEU A 93 8.40 0.42 4.13
C LEU A 93 7.40 1.27 4.93
N ALA A 94 6.22 0.73 5.23
CA ALA A 94 5.21 1.40 6.04
C ALA A 94 5.69 1.63 7.47
N ILE A 95 6.30 0.61 8.10
CA ILE A 95 6.90 0.75 9.44
C ILE A 95 7.96 1.85 9.43
N PHE A 96 8.85 1.84 8.45
CA PHE A 96 9.90 2.85 8.33
C PHE A 96 9.32 4.26 8.09
N ALA A 97 8.34 4.39 7.21
CA ALA A 97 7.70 5.66 6.90
C ALA A 97 6.95 6.23 8.11
N GLU A 98 6.19 5.41 8.83
CA GLU A 98 5.51 5.81 10.06
C GLU A 98 6.51 6.24 11.13
N TRP A 99 7.57 5.45 11.34
CA TRP A 99 8.60 5.79 12.31
C TRP A 99 9.29 7.10 11.98
N LEU A 100 9.66 7.32 10.71
CA LEU A 100 10.27 8.55 10.23
C LEU A 100 9.35 9.76 10.45
N ASN A 101 8.06 9.64 10.10
CA ASN A 101 7.11 10.75 10.21
C ASN A 101 6.73 11.07 11.66
N VAL A 102 6.58 10.06 12.52
CA VAL A 102 6.19 10.27 13.92
C VAL A 102 7.37 10.72 14.78
N TYR A 103 8.53 10.07 14.66
CA TYR A 103 9.64 10.25 15.62
C TYR A 103 10.74 11.20 15.15
N LEU A 104 11.01 11.27 13.85
CA LEU A 104 12.08 12.12 13.33
C LEU A 104 11.56 13.43 12.75
N LEU A 105 10.54 13.36 11.90
CA LEU A 105 10.01 14.54 11.19
C LEU A 105 8.89 15.24 11.95
N GLY A 106 8.19 14.54 12.85
CA GLY A 106 7.05 15.07 13.61
C GLY A 106 5.91 15.57 12.74
N THR A 107 5.74 15.03 11.54
CA THR A 107 4.74 15.47 10.55
C THR A 107 3.32 15.06 10.93
N TRP A 108 3.17 13.96 11.67
CA TRP A 108 1.90 13.56 12.28
C TRP A 108 2.12 12.78 13.57
N ASN A 109 1.04 12.63 14.35
CA ASN A 109 1.04 11.88 15.60
C ASN A 109 -0.30 11.14 15.78
N TYR A 110 -0.29 10.07 16.57
CA TYR A 110 -1.44 9.22 16.78
C TYR A 110 -2.43 9.79 17.82
N SER A 111 -3.73 9.70 17.52
CA SER A 111 -4.80 10.02 18.46
C SER A 111 -5.06 8.86 19.43
N SER A 112 -5.77 9.13 20.53
CA SER A 112 -6.02 8.12 21.58
C SER A 112 -6.66 6.81 21.08
N PRO A 113 -7.56 6.81 20.08
CA PRO A 113 -8.14 5.59 19.54
C PRO A 113 -7.20 4.72 18.70
N MET A 114 -6.03 5.22 18.27
CA MET A 114 -5.13 4.48 17.39
C MET A 114 -4.47 3.33 18.15
N PRO A 115 -4.72 2.06 17.77
CA PRO A 115 -4.00 0.95 18.36
C PRO A 115 -2.54 0.98 17.89
N ILE A 116 -1.61 0.74 18.81
CA ILE A 116 -0.18 0.74 18.53
C ILE A 116 0.35 -0.69 18.59
N VAL A 117 1.21 -1.05 17.64
CA VAL A 117 1.94 -2.32 17.68
C VAL A 117 3.02 -2.23 18.75
N PRO A 118 2.99 -3.10 19.79
CA PRO A 118 4.03 -3.13 20.81
C PRO A 118 5.43 -3.31 20.20
N PHE A 119 6.45 -2.77 20.85
CA PHE A 119 7.87 -2.80 20.44
C PHE A 119 8.22 -1.94 19.22
N LEU A 120 7.37 -1.92 18.19
CA LEU A 120 7.57 -1.07 17.00
C LEU A 120 7.12 0.38 17.25
N ASN A 121 6.16 0.57 18.16
CA ASN A 121 5.53 1.86 18.45
C ASN A 121 4.93 2.56 17.20
N VAL A 122 4.52 1.78 16.21
CA VAL A 122 3.81 2.26 15.02
C VAL A 122 2.33 1.91 15.10
N GLY A 123 1.50 2.72 14.46
CA GLY A 123 0.07 2.50 14.40
C GLY A 123 -0.30 1.20 13.66
N VAL A 124 -1.32 0.50 14.16
CA VAL A 124 -1.82 -0.74 13.55
C VAL A 124 -2.49 -0.48 12.20
N SER A 125 -3.21 0.64 12.05
CA SER A 125 -3.98 0.92 10.83
C SER A 125 -3.13 1.02 9.56
N PRO A 126 -1.98 1.74 9.54
CA PRO A 126 -1.05 1.73 8.41
C PRO A 126 -0.54 0.33 8.03
N LEU A 127 -0.28 -0.53 9.02
CA LEU A 127 0.16 -1.90 8.72
C LEU A 127 -0.98 -2.73 8.12
N LEU A 128 -2.20 -2.58 8.63
CA LEU A 128 -3.38 -3.23 8.06
C LEU A 128 -3.66 -2.76 6.63
N GLN A 129 -3.49 -1.47 6.33
CA GLN A 129 -3.58 -0.91 4.98
C GLN A 129 -2.61 -1.64 4.03
N TRP A 130 -1.34 -1.77 4.43
CA TRP A 130 -0.30 -2.40 3.63
C TRP A 130 -0.40 -3.92 3.48
N VAL A 131 -1.16 -4.60 4.35
CA VAL A 131 -1.50 -6.02 4.19
C VAL A 131 -2.76 -6.19 3.33
N LEU A 132 -3.83 -5.51 3.70
CA LEU A 132 -5.16 -5.74 3.14
C LEU A 132 -5.33 -5.13 1.76
N VAL A 133 -4.87 -3.89 1.54
CA VAL A 133 -5.05 -3.24 0.23
C VAL A 133 -4.26 -3.99 -0.85
N PRO A 134 -2.94 -4.19 -0.75
CA PRO A 134 -2.21 -4.94 -1.79
C PRO A 134 -2.69 -6.39 -1.92
N GLY A 135 -3.07 -7.04 -0.82
CA GLY A 135 -3.60 -8.41 -0.84
C GLY A 135 -4.90 -8.55 -1.62
N LEU A 136 -5.86 -7.66 -1.37
CA LEU A 136 -7.13 -7.62 -2.11
C LEU A 136 -6.92 -7.22 -3.57
N SER A 137 -6.02 -6.26 -3.83
CA SER A 137 -5.65 -5.86 -5.18
C SER A 137 -5.03 -7.00 -5.98
N LEU A 138 -4.13 -7.80 -5.38
CA LEU A 138 -3.58 -9.01 -6.01
C LEU A 138 -4.66 -10.05 -6.25
N TRP A 139 -5.55 -10.28 -5.29
CA TRP A 139 -6.66 -11.21 -5.48
C TRP A 139 -7.54 -10.81 -6.68
N TRP A 140 -7.84 -9.53 -6.84
CA TRP A 140 -8.63 -9.00 -7.96
C TRP A 140 -7.86 -8.97 -9.29
N ALA A 141 -6.55 -8.70 -9.23
CA ALA A 141 -5.69 -8.56 -10.40
C ALA A 141 -5.29 -9.89 -11.04
N ARG A 142 -5.58 -11.03 -10.40
CA ARG A 142 -5.22 -12.34 -10.91
C ARG A 142 -5.85 -12.59 -12.29
N PRO A 143 -5.05 -12.75 -13.35
CA PRO A 143 -5.58 -13.05 -14.67
C PRO A 143 -6.15 -14.47 -14.67
N LYS A 144 -7.46 -14.60 -14.88
CA LYS A 144 -8.15 -15.88 -15.08
C LYS A 144 -8.63 -15.95 -16.52
N GLY A 145 -8.21 -16.98 -17.26
CA GLY A 145 -8.75 -17.29 -18.59
C GLY A 145 -8.35 -16.34 -19.74
N LEU A 146 -7.29 -15.53 -19.58
CA LEU A 146 -6.70 -14.77 -20.69
C LEU A 146 -5.75 -15.68 -21.50
N PRO A 147 -5.77 -15.63 -22.84
CA PRO A 147 -4.75 -16.29 -23.67
C PRO A 147 -3.36 -15.66 -23.45
N ASP A 148 -2.31 -16.42 -23.75
CA ASP A 148 -0.91 -15.95 -23.73
C ASP A 148 -0.59 -14.98 -24.87
#